data_AF-A0A7C1ZK94-F1
#
_entry.id   AF-A0A7C1ZK94-F1
#
_cell.length_a   1.000
_cell.length_b   1.000
_cell.length_c   1.000
_cell.angle_alpha   90.00
_cell.angle_beta   90.00
_cell.angle_gamma   90.00
#
_symmetry.space_group_name_H-M   'P 1'
#
loop_
_entity.id
_entity.type
_entity.pdbx_description
1 polymer ?
#
loop_
_entity_poly.entity_id
_entity_poly.type
_entity_poly.pdbx_seq_one_letter_code
_entity_poly.pdbx_strand_id
1 'polypeptide(L)'
;MNIFYHINNENTTKKIKTFLTVFYAYLGICGLIVFSLFIEEEAIQTTMFGTWPAQDAKNWGLVLKGSDLMKRINKTLKITNYSFGWIQPLAFVSYRSYGQATDYYIEALEHKVLAHAPEAFVGREITFEFVPKQIIQDADGIKLINGRVQIIVDKIPNDGKIKVRGIVQIEDGRVVVREIK
;
A
#
# COMPACT_ATOMS: atom_id res chain seq x y z
N MET A 1 -31.81 -53.49 29.96
CA MET A 1 -31.89 -52.54 28.82
C MET A 1 -31.52 -51.09 29.17
N ASN A 2 -31.11 -50.76 30.41
CA ASN A 2 -30.75 -49.38 30.81
C ASN A 2 -29.23 -49.05 30.83
N ILE A 3 -28.34 -50.05 30.89
CA ILE A 3 -26.89 -49.81 30.98
C ILE A 3 -26.31 -49.34 29.64
N PHE A 4 -26.77 -49.92 28.52
CA PHE A 4 -26.34 -49.50 27.18
C PHE A 4 -26.78 -48.07 26.83
N TYR A 5 -27.96 -47.62 27.28
CA TYR A 5 -28.43 -46.25 27.06
C TYR A 5 -27.60 -45.22 27.84
N HIS A 6 -27.23 -45.53 29.09
CA HIS A 6 -26.43 -44.64 29.93
C HIS A 6 -24.99 -44.48 29.40
N ILE A 7 -24.36 -45.58 28.96
CA ILE A 7 -23.01 -45.58 28.37
C ILE A 7 -22.97 -44.81 27.04
N ASN A 8 -24.01 -44.93 26.20
CA ASN A 8 -24.10 -44.18 24.94
C ASN A 8 -24.26 -42.67 25.17
N ASN A 9 -24.93 -42.28 26.25
CA ASN A 9 -25.16 -40.88 26.59
C ASN A 9 -23.90 -40.20 27.16
N GLU A 10 -23.12 -40.91 27.98
CA GLU A 10 -21.83 -40.40 28.48
C GLU A 10 -20.79 -40.21 27.37
N ASN A 11 -20.70 -41.17 26.43
CA ASN A 11 -19.78 -41.08 25.30
C ASN A 11 -20.17 -39.94 24.35
N THR A 12 -21.47 -39.74 24.10
CA THR A 12 -21.98 -38.61 23.30
C THR A 12 -21.70 -37.27 23.98
N THR A 13 -21.91 -37.18 25.30
CA THR A 13 -21.62 -35.98 26.08
C THR A 13 -20.13 -35.62 26.06
N LYS A 14 -19.23 -36.62 26.20
CA LYS A 14 -17.78 -36.40 26.08
C LYS A 14 -17.39 -35.90 24.69
N LYS A 15 -17.92 -36.51 23.63
CA LYS A 15 -17.68 -36.07 22.24
C LYS A 15 -18.16 -34.64 21.99
N ILE A 16 -19.35 -34.28 22.49
CA ILE A 16 -19.89 -32.90 22.39
C ILE A 16 -18.99 -31.92 23.14
N LYS A 17 -18.57 -32.24 24.37
CA LYS A 17 -17.66 -31.39 25.14
C LYS A 17 -16.33 -31.19 24.41
N THR A 18 -15.72 -32.25 23.89
CA THR A 18 -14.48 -32.15 23.11
C THR A 18 -14.67 -31.30 21.85
N PHE A 19 -15.75 -31.51 21.11
CA PHE A 19 -16.08 -30.71 19.93
C PHE A 19 -16.22 -29.23 20.29
N LEU A 20 -17.01 -28.90 21.32
CA LEU A 20 -17.20 -27.52 21.78
C LEU A 20 -15.88 -26.88 22.21
N THR A 21 -15.02 -27.60 22.95
CA THR A 21 -13.71 -27.07 23.35
C THR A 21 -12.83 -26.75 22.13
N VAL A 22 -12.77 -27.65 21.15
CA VAL A 22 -12.01 -27.42 19.91
C VAL A 22 -12.61 -26.26 19.12
N PHE A 23 -13.94 -26.19 19.04
CA PHE A 23 -14.65 -25.11 18.35
C PHE A 23 -14.39 -23.75 19.01
N TYR A 24 -14.45 -23.65 20.35
CA TYR A 24 -14.12 -22.42 21.06
C TYR A 24 -12.65 -22.03 20.91
N ALA A 25 -11.73 -23.01 20.94
CA ALA A 25 -10.32 -22.74 20.69
C ALA A 25 -10.10 -22.20 19.27
N TYR A 26 -10.75 -22.79 18.26
CA TYR A 26 -10.75 -22.30 16.88
C TYR A 26 -11.30 -20.88 16.77
N LEU A 27 -12.46 -20.59 17.39
CA LEU A 27 -13.03 -19.25 17.40
C LEU A 27 -12.11 -18.23 18.08
N GLY A 28 -11.43 -18.61 19.16
CA GLY A 28 -10.45 -17.76 19.83
C GLY A 28 -9.27 -17.40 18.93
N ILE A 29 -8.73 -18.38 18.20
CA ILE A 29 -7.63 -18.16 17.24
C ILE A 29 -8.11 -17.28 16.08
N CYS A 30 -9.27 -17.59 15.50
CA CYS A 30 -9.89 -16.76 14.46
C CYS A 30 -10.09 -15.32 14.92
N GLY A 31 -10.65 -15.13 16.11
CA GLY A 31 -10.89 -13.82 16.70
C GLY A 31 -9.59 -13.03 16.87
N LEU A 32 -8.52 -13.66 17.38
CA LEU A 32 -7.24 -13.00 17.55
C LEU A 32 -6.64 -12.52 16.22
N ILE A 33 -6.68 -13.35 15.18
CA ILE A 33 -6.12 -13.02 13.86
C ILE A 33 -6.95 -11.93 13.19
N VAL A 34 -8.28 -12.11 13.13
CA VAL A 34 -9.18 -11.17 12.47
C VAL A 34 -9.18 -9.81 13.18
N PHE A 35 -9.09 -9.79 14.51
CA PHE A 35 -8.96 -8.55 15.27
C PHE A 35 -7.64 -7.84 14.99
N SER A 36 -6.54 -8.57 14.85
CA SER A 36 -5.25 -7.97 14.50
C SER A 36 -5.28 -7.32 13.11
N LEU A 37 -5.87 -8.01 12.12
CA LEU A 37 -6.08 -7.46 10.77
C LEU A 37 -6.98 -6.21 10.79
N PHE A 38 -8.01 -6.21 11.66
CA PHE A 38 -8.91 -5.07 11.84
C PHE A 38 -8.16 -3.84 12.40
N ILE A 39 -7.28 -4.03 13.38
CA ILE A 39 -6.46 -2.93 13.92
C ILE A 39 -5.52 -2.35 12.86
N GLU A 40 -4.95 -3.18 11.98
CA GLU A 40 -4.13 -2.71 10.88
C GLU A 40 -4.95 -1.92 9.84
N GLU A 41 -6.19 -2.35 9.56
CA GLU A 41 -7.15 -1.61 8.74
C GLU A 41 -7.44 -0.22 9.34
N GLU A 42 -7.80 -0.14 10.62
CA GLU A 42 -8.07 1.12 11.32
C GLU A 42 -6.84 2.05 11.34
N ALA A 43 -5.64 1.48 11.47
CA ALA A 43 -4.40 2.24 11.42
C ALA A 43 -4.14 2.83 10.01
N ILE A 44 -4.48 2.09 8.94
CA ILE A 44 -4.44 2.60 7.57
C ILE A 44 -5.45 3.74 7.40
N GLN A 45 -6.70 3.56 7.83
CA GLN A 45 -7.75 4.58 7.72
C GLN A 45 -7.40 5.84 8.53
N THR A 46 -6.87 5.68 9.74
CA THR A 46 -6.40 6.80 10.57
C THR A 46 -5.30 7.58 9.87
N THR A 47 -4.33 6.88 9.27
CA THR A 47 -3.25 7.52 8.50
C THR A 47 -3.81 8.22 7.26
N MET A 48 -4.73 7.58 6.54
CA MET A 48 -5.43 8.12 5.37
C MET A 48 -6.13 9.43 5.73
N PHE A 49 -6.96 9.45 6.77
CA PHE A 49 -7.63 10.67 7.22
C PHE A 49 -6.64 11.73 7.68
N GLY A 50 -5.53 11.35 8.32
CA GLY A 50 -4.44 12.28 8.65
C GLY A 50 -3.79 12.95 7.43
N THR A 51 -3.80 12.29 6.26
CA THR A 51 -3.30 12.90 5.02
C THR A 51 -4.21 13.98 4.46
N TRP A 52 -5.50 14.00 4.79
CA TRP A 52 -6.46 14.99 4.26
C TRP A 52 -6.18 16.42 4.77
N PRO A 53 -6.10 16.69 6.08
CA PRO A 53 -5.75 18.03 6.55
C PRO A 53 -4.31 18.42 6.14
N ALA A 54 -3.40 17.46 5.98
CA ALA A 54 -2.07 17.72 5.44
C ALA A 54 -2.13 18.20 3.96
N GLN A 55 -3.04 17.64 3.16
CA GLN A 55 -3.32 18.11 1.80
C GLN A 55 -3.94 19.52 1.82
N ASP A 56 -4.89 19.78 2.71
CA ASP A 56 -5.53 21.09 2.85
C ASP A 56 -4.52 22.18 3.25
N ALA A 57 -3.59 21.83 4.14
CA ALA A 57 -2.46 22.68 4.53
C ALA A 57 -1.35 22.79 3.46
N LYS A 58 -1.48 22.09 2.32
CA LYS A 58 -0.46 21.98 1.25
C LYS A 58 0.89 21.47 1.75
N ASN A 59 0.92 20.71 2.85
CA ASN A 59 2.13 20.11 3.39
C ASN A 59 2.39 18.76 2.74
N TRP A 60 2.83 18.79 1.48
CA TRP A 60 3.02 17.60 0.65
C TRP A 60 4.09 16.64 1.19
N GLY A 61 5.09 17.14 1.91
CA GLY A 61 6.07 16.29 2.60
C GLY A 61 5.44 15.44 3.70
N LEU A 62 4.47 15.98 4.44
CA LEU A 62 3.71 15.22 5.43
C LEU A 62 2.75 14.21 4.77
N VAL A 63 2.13 14.58 3.64
CA VAL A 63 1.31 13.66 2.84
C VAL A 63 2.14 12.45 2.37
N LEU A 64 3.35 12.69 1.87
CA LEU A 64 4.26 11.63 1.45
C LEU A 64 4.68 10.71 2.62
N LYS A 65 4.97 11.30 3.79
CA LYS A 65 5.23 10.51 5.02
C LYS A 65 4.03 9.63 5.40
N GLY A 66 2.81 10.15 5.25
CA GLY A 66 1.58 9.40 5.44
C GLY A 66 1.46 8.23 4.46
N SER A 67 1.76 8.47 3.17
CA SER A 67 1.83 7.42 2.14
C SER A 67 2.81 6.31 2.52
N ASP A 68 4.03 6.66 2.94
CA ASP A 68 5.04 5.68 3.35
C ASP A 68 4.61 4.87 4.58
N LEU A 69 3.92 5.51 5.53
CA LEU A 69 3.38 4.83 6.70
C LEU A 69 2.28 3.84 6.29
N MET A 70 1.33 4.25 5.44
CA MET A 70 0.30 3.36 4.90
C MET A 70 0.92 2.18 4.14
N LYS A 71 1.97 2.40 3.33
CA LYS A 71 2.71 1.32 2.64
C LYS A 71 3.24 0.28 3.62
N ARG A 72 3.85 0.72 4.72
CA ARG A 72 4.38 -0.19 5.75
C ARG A 72 3.26 -0.96 6.44
N ILE A 73 2.18 -0.30 6.87
CA ILE A 73 1.06 -0.96 7.55
C ILE A 73 0.37 -1.95 6.60
N ASN A 74 0.10 -1.56 5.35
CA ASN A 74 -0.52 -2.44 4.35
C ASN A 74 0.36 -3.66 4.04
N LYS A 75 1.69 -3.49 4.04
CA LYS A 75 2.62 -4.62 3.92
C LYS A 75 2.48 -5.58 5.09
N THR A 76 2.40 -5.09 6.33
CA THR A 76 2.16 -5.93 7.52
C THR A 76 0.81 -6.63 7.42
N LEU A 77 -0.26 -5.92 7.07
CA LEU A 77 -1.60 -6.48 6.86
C LEU A 77 -1.60 -7.63 5.87
N LYS A 78 -0.93 -7.47 4.73
CA LYS A 78 -0.78 -8.55 3.76
C LYS A 78 -0.03 -9.72 4.34
N ILE A 79 1.10 -9.50 5.02
CA ILE A 79 1.88 -10.58 5.64
C ILE A 79 1.01 -11.35 6.64
N THR A 80 0.35 -10.65 7.57
CA THR A 80 -0.55 -11.24 8.56
C THR A 80 -1.66 -12.06 7.87
N ASN A 81 -2.29 -11.50 6.84
CA ASN A 81 -3.38 -12.15 6.12
C ASN A 81 -2.91 -13.39 5.34
N TYR A 82 -1.78 -13.32 4.64
CA TYR A 82 -1.22 -14.47 3.91
C TYR A 82 -0.68 -15.57 4.84
N SER A 83 -0.17 -15.22 6.01
CA SER A 83 0.35 -16.20 6.97
C SER A 83 -0.75 -16.91 7.76
N PHE A 84 -1.78 -16.19 8.20
CA PHE A 84 -2.75 -16.70 9.18
C PHE A 84 -4.21 -16.53 8.76
N GLY A 85 -4.50 -15.63 7.82
CA GLY A 85 -5.87 -15.30 7.41
C GLY A 85 -6.64 -16.47 6.79
N TRP A 86 -5.95 -17.45 6.19
CA TRP A 86 -6.57 -18.64 5.59
C TRP A 86 -7.40 -19.48 6.58
N ILE A 87 -7.18 -19.33 7.89
CA ILE A 87 -7.97 -19.96 8.96
C ILE A 87 -9.44 -19.49 8.93
N GLN A 88 -9.68 -18.27 8.44
CA GLN A 88 -11.00 -17.68 8.21
C GLN A 88 -11.09 -17.21 6.74
N PRO A 89 -11.60 -18.05 5.82
CA PRO A 89 -11.53 -17.79 4.37
C PRO A 89 -12.23 -16.50 3.90
N LEU A 90 -13.31 -16.08 4.56
CA LEU A 90 -14.05 -14.87 4.18
C LEU A 90 -13.26 -13.61 4.53
N ALA A 91 -12.65 -13.58 5.71
CA ALA A 91 -11.74 -12.54 6.16
C ALA A 91 -10.50 -12.50 5.27
N PHE A 92 -9.96 -13.67 4.91
CA PHE A 92 -8.81 -13.76 4.00
C PHE A 92 -9.04 -13.02 2.69
N VAL A 93 -10.16 -13.31 2.02
CA VAL A 93 -10.51 -12.65 0.76
C VAL A 93 -10.78 -11.16 0.97
N SER A 94 -11.50 -10.80 2.04
CA SER A 94 -11.84 -9.41 2.35
C SER A 94 -10.60 -8.55 2.57
N TYR A 95 -9.66 -9.00 3.41
CA TYR A 95 -8.41 -8.26 3.67
C TYR A 95 -7.46 -8.27 2.48
N ARG A 96 -7.52 -9.29 1.61
CA ARG A 96 -6.79 -9.26 0.34
C ARG A 96 -7.30 -8.13 -0.56
N SER A 97 -8.62 -8.02 -0.73
CA SER A 97 -9.22 -6.94 -1.51
C SER A 97 -8.98 -5.57 -0.88
N TYR A 98 -9.08 -5.46 0.44
CA TYR A 98 -8.74 -4.24 1.18
C TYR A 98 -7.28 -3.81 0.94
N GLY A 99 -6.33 -4.74 1.04
CA GLY A 99 -4.93 -4.44 0.82
C GLY A 99 -4.61 -4.01 -0.62
N GLN A 100 -5.34 -4.53 -1.61
CA GLN A 100 -5.24 -4.08 -3.01
C GLN A 100 -5.82 -2.68 -3.20
N ALA A 101 -6.99 -2.39 -2.62
CA ALA A 101 -7.57 -1.06 -2.66
C ALA A 101 -6.66 -0.02 -1.98
N THR A 102 -5.99 -0.42 -0.90
CA THR A 102 -5.01 0.42 -0.19
C THR A 102 -3.78 0.72 -1.06
N ASP A 103 -3.27 -0.25 -1.83
CA ASP A 103 -2.17 0.01 -2.78
C ASP A 103 -2.56 1.07 -3.81
N TYR A 104 -3.75 0.94 -4.39
CA TYR A 104 -4.26 1.88 -5.36
C TYR A 104 -4.39 3.29 -4.77
N TYR A 105 -4.92 3.41 -3.54
CA TYR A 105 -5.02 4.69 -2.84
C TYR A 105 -3.65 5.33 -2.63
N ILE A 106 -2.67 4.54 -2.17
CA ILE A 106 -1.28 4.97 -1.96
C ILE A 106 -0.66 5.47 -3.27
N GLU A 107 -0.78 4.70 -4.36
CA GLU A 107 -0.25 5.06 -5.68
C GLU A 107 -0.87 6.38 -6.17
N ALA A 108 -2.20 6.51 -6.10
CA ALA A 108 -2.89 7.73 -6.47
C ALA A 108 -2.45 8.94 -5.62
N LEU A 109 -2.24 8.73 -4.32
CA LEU A 109 -1.76 9.77 -3.41
C LEU A 109 -0.33 10.21 -3.76
N GLU A 110 0.57 9.28 -4.09
CA GLU A 110 1.93 9.59 -4.50
C GLU A 110 1.97 10.36 -5.82
N HIS A 111 1.14 9.98 -6.79
CA HIS A 111 0.99 10.71 -8.05
C HIS A 111 0.50 12.14 -7.80
N LYS A 112 -0.44 12.32 -6.86
CA LYS A 112 -0.91 13.64 -6.45
C LYS A 112 0.20 14.47 -5.80
N VAL A 113 1.00 13.88 -4.89
CA VAL A 113 2.16 14.55 -4.30
C VAL A 113 3.16 14.95 -5.40
N LEU A 114 3.46 14.06 -6.34
CA LEU A 114 4.43 14.31 -7.41
C LEU A 114 3.99 15.47 -8.30
N ALA A 115 2.70 15.59 -8.58
CA ALA A 115 2.14 16.69 -9.38
C ALA A 115 2.23 18.05 -8.68
N HIS A 116 2.20 18.10 -7.35
CA HIS A 116 2.18 19.35 -6.58
C HIS A 116 3.54 19.74 -5.98
N ALA A 117 4.33 18.78 -5.52
CA ALA A 117 5.62 18.97 -4.86
C ALA A 117 6.60 17.84 -5.24
N PRO A 118 7.08 17.81 -6.49
CA PRO A 118 8.04 16.80 -6.96
C PRO A 118 9.35 16.79 -6.14
N GLU A 119 9.72 17.92 -5.54
CA GLU A 119 10.86 18.05 -4.62
C GLU A 119 10.74 17.18 -3.36
N ALA A 120 9.52 16.77 -2.97
CA ALA A 120 9.33 15.88 -1.83
C ALA A 120 9.91 14.48 -2.07
N PHE A 121 10.14 14.10 -3.33
CA PHE A 121 10.66 12.79 -3.72
C PHE A 121 12.19 12.74 -3.85
N VAL A 122 12.93 13.81 -3.52
CA VAL A 122 14.39 13.83 -3.65
C VAL A 122 15.06 12.64 -2.95
N GLY A 123 15.98 11.98 -3.68
CA GLY A 123 16.67 10.78 -3.24
C GLY A 123 15.86 9.49 -3.38
N ARG A 124 14.61 9.56 -3.84
CA ARG A 124 13.77 8.39 -4.12
C ARG A 124 13.82 8.03 -5.59
N GLU A 125 13.73 6.73 -5.86
CA GLU A 125 13.43 6.21 -7.18
C GLU A 125 11.93 6.34 -7.43
N ILE A 126 11.56 6.97 -8.54
CA ILE A 126 10.18 7.10 -8.99
C ILE A 126 10.02 6.57 -10.40
N THR A 127 8.83 6.05 -10.70
CA THR A 127 8.43 5.66 -12.07
C THR A 127 7.12 6.34 -12.40
N PHE A 128 7.06 7.07 -13.50
CA PHE A 128 5.84 7.76 -13.93
C PHE A 128 5.83 8.06 -15.43
N GLU A 129 4.64 8.31 -15.97
CA GLU A 129 4.49 8.79 -17.34
C GLU A 129 4.70 10.31 -17.37
N PHE A 130 5.61 10.76 -18.23
CA PHE A 130 5.92 12.16 -18.43
C PHE A 130 5.54 12.61 -19.83
N VAL A 131 4.87 13.76 -19.89
CA VAL A 131 4.49 14.43 -21.13
C VAL A 131 5.21 15.79 -21.15
N PRO A 132 6.25 15.97 -21.99
CA PRO A 132 6.94 17.25 -22.09
C PRO A 132 6.02 18.32 -22.66
N LYS A 133 6.04 19.52 -22.06
CA LYS A 133 5.47 20.75 -22.64
C LYS A 133 6.51 21.54 -23.42
N GLN A 134 7.77 21.40 -23.06
CA GLN A 134 8.91 22.06 -23.71
C GLN A 134 10.02 21.04 -23.95
N ILE A 135 10.70 21.15 -25.08
CA ILE A 135 11.86 20.33 -25.44
C ILE A 135 12.99 21.30 -25.74
N ILE A 136 14.07 21.26 -24.96
CA ILE A 136 15.25 22.09 -25.13
C ILE A 136 16.43 21.18 -25.45
N GLN A 137 17.11 21.44 -26.55
CA GLN A 137 18.34 20.74 -26.90
C GLN A 137 19.52 21.53 -26.36
N ASP A 138 20.32 20.92 -25.50
CA ASP A 138 21.47 21.53 -24.82
C ASP A 138 22.73 20.67 -25.00
N ALA A 139 23.89 21.19 -24.60
CA ALA A 139 25.17 20.50 -24.70
C ALA A 139 25.21 19.16 -23.92
N ASP A 140 24.44 19.08 -22.83
CA ASP A 140 24.34 17.91 -21.95
C ASP A 140 23.26 16.89 -22.39
N GLY A 141 22.57 17.13 -23.51
CA GLY A 141 21.50 16.26 -24.03
C GLY A 141 20.16 16.97 -24.25
N ILE A 142 19.09 16.20 -24.43
CA ILE A 142 17.75 16.74 -24.66
C ILE A 142 17.03 16.86 -23.33
N LYS A 143 16.69 18.09 -22.95
CA LYS A 143 15.96 18.44 -21.73
C LYS A 143 14.46 18.48 -22.02
N LEU A 144 13.73 17.60 -21.36
CA LEU A 144 12.28 17.50 -21.42
C LEU A 144 11.64 18.23 -20.23
N ILE A 145 10.99 19.33 -20.59
CA ILE A 145 10.32 20.40 -19.84
C ILE A 145 8.87 20.19 -19.40
N ASN A 146 8.50 19.99 -18.13
CA ASN A 146 7.10 20.19 -17.71
C ASN A 146 7.00 20.78 -16.29
N GLY A 147 6.73 22.09 -16.23
CA GLY A 147 6.61 22.81 -14.96
C GLY A 147 7.93 22.81 -14.19
N ARG A 148 7.93 22.20 -13.00
CA ARG A 148 9.12 22.11 -12.11
C ARG A 148 9.98 20.87 -12.36
N VAL A 149 9.53 19.96 -13.22
CA VAL A 149 10.20 18.68 -13.49
C VAL A 149 10.94 18.78 -14.83
N GLN A 150 12.20 18.36 -14.82
CA GLN A 150 13.09 18.27 -15.96
C GLN A 150 13.62 16.84 -16.06
N ILE A 151 13.57 16.26 -17.25
CA ILE A 151 14.17 14.95 -17.54
C ILE A 151 15.21 15.15 -18.63
N ILE A 152 16.38 14.52 -18.48
CA ILE A 152 17.45 14.55 -19.47
C ILE A 152 17.43 13.20 -20.19
N VAL A 153 17.27 13.23 -21.51
CA VAL A 153 17.25 12.03 -22.37
C VAL A 153 18.24 12.16 -23.52
N ASP A 154 18.72 11.02 -24.02
CA ASP A 154 19.64 10.95 -25.16
C ASP A 154 18.93 11.17 -26.51
N LYS A 155 17.62 10.91 -26.60
CA LYS A 155 16.82 10.99 -27.84
C LYS A 155 15.43 11.58 -27.60
N ILE A 156 14.92 12.34 -28.58
CA ILE A 156 13.56 12.87 -28.55
C ILE A 156 12.59 11.69 -28.68
N PRO A 157 11.63 11.53 -27.75
CA PRO A 157 10.64 10.47 -27.85
C PRO A 157 9.66 10.73 -29.00
N ASN A 158 9.41 9.72 -29.83
CA ASN A 158 8.55 9.82 -31.01
C ASN A 158 7.05 10.02 -30.66
N ASP A 159 6.61 9.51 -29.50
CA ASP A 159 5.18 9.46 -29.14
C ASP A 159 4.70 10.59 -28.21
N GLY A 160 5.55 11.59 -27.94
CA GLY A 160 5.20 12.71 -27.05
C GLY A 160 4.93 12.33 -25.59
N LYS A 161 5.06 11.05 -25.23
CA LYS A 161 5.00 10.51 -23.87
C LYS A 161 6.19 9.61 -23.62
N ILE A 162 6.74 9.67 -22.41
CA ILE A 162 7.81 8.76 -21.98
C ILE A 162 7.49 8.19 -20.62
N LYS A 163 7.81 6.92 -20.42
CA LYS A 163 7.84 6.31 -19.10
C LYS A 163 9.23 6.54 -18.53
N VAL A 164 9.33 7.33 -17.47
CA VAL A 164 10.60 7.64 -16.82
C VAL A 164 10.73 6.82 -15.57
N ARG A 165 11.90 6.22 -15.37
CA ARG A 165 12.31 5.58 -14.13
C ARG A 165 13.64 6.15 -13.69
N GLY A 166 13.68 6.80 -12.54
CA GLY A 166 14.88 7.52 -12.13
C GLY A 166 14.89 7.98 -10.69
N ILE A 167 16.08 8.40 -10.23
CA ILE A 167 16.24 9.03 -8.92
C ILE A 167 15.97 10.53 -9.08
N VAL A 168 15.15 11.07 -8.19
CA VAL A 168 14.86 12.50 -8.12
C VAL A 168 16.00 13.25 -7.46
N GLN A 169 16.52 14.28 -8.14
CA GLN A 169 17.56 15.19 -7.66
C GLN A 169 17.12 16.64 -7.85
N ILE A 170 17.75 17.57 -7.14
CA ILE A 170 17.56 19.00 -7.36
C ILE A 170 18.84 19.55 -8.01
N GLU A 171 18.69 20.16 -9.18
CA GLU A 171 19.75 20.87 -9.88
C GLU A 171 19.22 22.25 -10.29
N ASP A 172 19.96 23.32 -10.00
CA ASP A 172 19.60 24.70 -10.34
C ASP A 172 18.17 25.12 -9.95
N GLY A 173 17.68 24.61 -8.82
CA GLY A 173 16.32 24.88 -8.33
C GLY A 173 15.20 24.16 -9.09
N ARG A 174 15.53 23.23 -9.99
CA ARG A 174 14.58 22.35 -10.70
C ARG A 174 14.71 20.91 -10.22
N VAL A 175 13.61 20.18 -10.32
CA VAL A 175 13.59 18.76 -10.01
C VAL A 175 14.03 17.99 -11.25
N VAL A 176 15.22 17.40 -11.19
CA VAL A 176 15.80 16.60 -12.27
C VAL A 176 15.60 15.12 -11.96
N VAL A 177 15.04 14.38 -12.92
CA VAL A 177 14.94 12.92 -12.82
C VAL A 177 16.00 12.33 -13.74
N ARG A 178 17.03 11.71 -13.14
CA ARG A 178 18.08 11.01 -13.88
C ARG A 178 17.67 9.56 -14.07
N GLU A 179 17.59 9.12 -15.31
CA GLU A 179 17.21 7.76 -15.66
C GLU A 179 18.25 6.76 -15.13
N ILE A 180 17.77 5.70 -14.46
CA ILE A 180 18.64 4.58 -14.06
C ILE A 180 18.60 3.58 -15.22
N LYS A 181 19.75 3.36 -15.86
CA LYS A 181 19.92 2.34 -16.93
C LYS A 181 19.77 0.92 -16.39
#